data_AF-A0AAP4VIA3-F1
#
_entry.id   AF-A0AAP4VIA3-F1
#
_cell.length_a   1.000
_cell.length_b   1.000
_cell.length_c   1.000
_cell.angle_alpha   90.00
_cell.angle_beta   90.00
_cell.angle_gamma   90.00
#
_symmetry.space_group_name_H-M   'P 1'
#
loop_
_entity.id
_entity.type
_entity.pdbx_description
1 polymer ?
#
loop_
_entity_poly.entity_id
_entity_poly.type
_entity_poly.pdbx_seq_one_letter_code
_entity_poly.pdbx_strand_id
1 'polypeptide(L)'
;MSQWSLSQLLSSLHEDIQQRLSVVRKTFGHPGTKGDASENVWIDMLDTYLPKRYQAAKAHVVDSLGNFSQQIDVVVFDRQYSPFIFTYENETIIPAESVYAVFEAKQTADAGLVAYAQEKVASVRRLHRTSLPIPHAGGTYPAKPLIPILGGLLTFESEWSPALGPSMDKALNANLTEGRLDIGCVAAHGHFFYDQASGAYGYTNENKPATAFLFKLIAQLQFSGTVPMIDVEAYGQWLTK
;
A
#
# COMPACT_ATOMS: atom_id res chain seq x y z
N MET A 1 19.28 9.76 -34.56
CA MET A 1 18.28 10.21 -33.58
C MET A 1 17.67 8.97 -32.95
N SER A 2 17.72 8.84 -31.63
CA SER A 2 17.00 7.78 -30.91
C SER A 2 15.50 7.98 -31.07
N GLN A 3 14.75 6.91 -31.31
CA GLN A 3 13.29 6.95 -31.44
C GLN A 3 12.64 6.83 -30.05
N TRP A 4 11.50 7.51 -29.85
CA TRP A 4 10.68 7.35 -28.65
C TRP A 4 10.07 5.95 -28.59
N SER A 5 10.10 5.32 -27.41
CA SER A 5 9.52 3.99 -27.19
C SER A 5 8.83 3.93 -25.83
N LEU A 6 7.52 3.67 -25.84
CA LEU A 6 6.76 3.44 -24.61
C LEU A 6 7.34 2.25 -23.83
N SER A 7 7.70 1.17 -24.52
CA SER A 7 8.32 0.00 -23.88
C SER A 7 9.61 0.38 -23.14
N GLN A 8 10.42 1.28 -23.71
CA GLN A 8 11.64 1.76 -23.07
C GLN A 8 11.34 2.62 -21.85
N LEU A 9 10.36 3.53 -21.91
CA LEU A 9 9.95 4.33 -20.75
C LEU A 9 9.51 3.44 -19.58
N LEU A 10 8.68 2.43 -19.87
CA LEU A 10 8.20 1.48 -18.87
C LEU A 10 9.30 0.57 -18.31
N SER A 11 10.31 0.25 -19.15
CA SER A 11 11.49 -0.49 -18.72
C SER A 11 12.35 0.34 -17.78
N SER A 12 12.66 1.58 -18.17
CA SER A 12 13.53 2.47 -17.41
C SER A 12 12.93 2.89 -16.06
N LEU A 13 11.60 3.00 -15.96
CA LEU A 13 10.93 3.16 -14.66
C LEU A 13 11.24 1.97 -13.74
N HIS A 14 11.05 0.75 -14.24
CA HIS A 14 11.35 -0.45 -13.46
C HIS A 14 12.83 -0.56 -13.09
N GLU A 15 13.73 -0.33 -14.06
CA GLU A 15 15.18 -0.42 -13.89
C GLU A 15 15.68 0.57 -12.82
N ASP A 16 15.12 1.78 -12.74
CA ASP A 16 15.44 2.74 -11.67
C ASP A 16 15.12 2.15 -10.28
N ILE A 17 13.89 1.65 -10.11
CA ILE A 17 13.45 1.07 -8.83
C ILE A 17 14.28 -0.15 -8.45
N GLN A 18 14.50 -1.07 -9.39
CA GLN A 18 15.31 -2.25 -9.15
C GLN A 18 16.75 -1.88 -8.78
N GLN A 19 17.35 -0.92 -9.48
CA GLN A 19 18.71 -0.47 -9.24
C GLN A 19 18.84 0.22 -7.89
N ARG A 20 17.92 1.11 -7.52
CA ARG A 20 17.92 1.78 -6.22
C ARG A 20 17.79 0.80 -5.07
N LEU A 21 16.86 -0.16 -5.16
CA LEU A 21 16.70 -1.21 -4.15
C LEU A 21 17.95 -2.11 -4.04
N SER A 22 18.58 -2.44 -5.17
CA SER A 22 19.85 -3.18 -5.21
C SER A 22 20.99 -2.40 -4.53
N VAL A 23 21.10 -1.09 -4.80
CA VAL A 23 22.07 -0.20 -4.14
C VAL A 23 21.84 -0.12 -2.64
N VAL A 24 20.60 0.04 -2.19
CA VAL A 24 20.24 0.03 -0.77
C VAL A 24 20.68 -1.28 -0.11
N ARG A 25 20.37 -2.42 -0.75
CA ARG A 25 20.69 -3.76 -0.22
C ARG A 25 22.19 -3.97 0.01
N LYS A 26 23.01 -3.57 -0.96
CA LYS A 26 24.47 -3.83 -0.98
C LYS A 26 25.30 -2.82 -0.17
N THR A 27 24.78 -1.61 0.04
CA THR A 27 25.57 -0.50 0.60
C THR A 27 25.32 -0.31 2.10
N PHE A 28 24.07 -0.42 2.55
CA PHE A 28 23.75 -0.22 3.96
C PHE A 28 23.93 -1.52 4.75
N GLY A 29 24.91 -1.55 5.66
CA GLY A 29 25.16 -2.72 6.52
C GLY A 29 24.18 -2.84 7.71
N HIS A 30 23.67 -1.70 8.22
CA HIS A 30 22.77 -1.67 9.37
C HIS A 30 21.32 -2.00 8.96
N PRO A 31 20.63 -2.96 9.62
CA PRO A 31 19.29 -3.39 9.24
C PRO A 31 18.23 -2.29 9.20
N GLY A 32 18.18 -1.42 10.22
CA GLY A 32 17.20 -0.33 10.30
C GLY A 32 17.35 0.66 9.14
N THR A 33 18.59 1.11 8.90
CA THR A 33 18.90 2.04 7.81
C THR A 33 18.62 1.45 6.43
N LYS A 34 18.86 0.15 6.26
CA LYS A 34 18.51 -0.57 5.04
C LYS A 34 16.98 -0.64 4.85
N GLY A 35 16.23 -0.86 5.93
CA GLY A 35 14.77 -0.81 5.94
C GLY A 35 14.27 0.56 5.48
N ASP A 36 14.62 1.62 6.21
CA ASP A 36 14.20 3.00 5.92
C ASP A 36 14.53 3.42 4.48
N ALA A 37 15.74 3.10 3.99
CA ALA A 37 16.14 3.43 2.64
C ALA A 37 15.36 2.64 1.58
N SER A 38 14.95 1.40 1.87
CA SER A 38 14.12 0.59 0.96
C SER A 38 12.69 1.12 0.91
N GLU A 39 12.13 1.46 2.07
CA GLU A 39 10.79 2.05 2.23
C GLU A 39 10.68 3.36 1.42
N ASN A 40 11.70 4.23 1.54
CA ASN A 40 11.74 5.50 0.82
C ASN A 40 11.76 5.35 -0.71
N VAL A 41 12.37 4.30 -1.26
CA VAL A 41 12.32 4.04 -2.73
C VAL A 41 10.89 3.75 -3.18
N TRP A 42 10.14 2.97 -2.40
CA TRP A 42 8.75 2.66 -2.71
C TRP A 42 7.84 3.88 -2.55
N ILE A 43 8.01 4.65 -1.48
CA ILE A 43 7.25 5.88 -1.25
C ILE A 43 7.49 6.87 -2.40
N ASP A 44 8.74 7.11 -2.77
CA ASP A 44 9.11 8.03 -3.86
C ASP A 44 8.54 7.60 -5.22
N MET A 45 8.56 6.31 -5.51
CA MET A 45 7.90 5.77 -6.70
C MET A 45 6.40 6.10 -6.71
N LEU A 46 5.71 5.83 -5.60
CA LEU A 46 4.28 6.05 -5.51
C LEU A 46 3.93 7.55 -5.54
N ASP A 47 4.67 8.40 -4.85
CA ASP A 47 4.46 9.86 -4.87
C ASP A 47 4.70 10.46 -6.26
N THR A 48 5.71 9.96 -6.98
CA THR A 48 6.02 10.40 -8.34
C THR A 48 4.95 10.03 -9.35
N TYR A 49 4.42 8.79 -9.28
CA TYR A 49 3.62 8.23 -10.37
C TYR A 49 2.13 8.01 -10.07
N LEU A 50 1.70 7.96 -8.81
CA LEU A 50 0.28 7.89 -8.51
C LEU A 50 -0.40 9.22 -8.88
N PRO A 51 -1.69 9.18 -9.28
CA PRO A 51 -2.48 10.40 -9.43
C PRO A 51 -2.45 11.24 -8.14
N LYS A 52 -2.33 12.57 -8.27
CA LYS A 52 -2.17 13.51 -7.13
C LYS A 52 -3.27 13.49 -6.06
N ARG A 53 -4.40 12.83 -6.33
CA ARG A 53 -5.45 12.56 -5.33
C ARG A 53 -5.00 11.58 -4.24
N TYR A 54 -3.92 10.86 -4.46
CA TYR A 54 -3.31 9.93 -3.53
C TYR A 54 -2.04 10.55 -2.93
N GLN A 55 -1.78 10.23 -1.68
CA GLN A 55 -0.52 10.50 -0.99
C GLN A 55 0.08 9.17 -0.54
N ALA A 56 1.40 9.06 -0.53
CA ALA A 56 2.12 7.89 -0.03
C ALA A 56 3.10 8.33 1.08
N ALA A 57 3.04 7.68 2.24
CA ALA A 57 3.94 7.98 3.36
C ALA A 57 4.05 6.80 4.32
N LYS A 58 4.99 6.88 5.26
CA LYS A 58 5.00 6.08 6.49
C LYS A 58 4.07 6.73 7.51
N ALA A 59 3.19 5.95 8.15
CA ALA A 59 2.25 6.49 9.13
C ALA A 59 1.71 5.42 10.09
N HIS A 60 1.10 5.89 11.19
CA HIS A 60 0.12 5.11 11.94
C HIS A 60 -1.30 5.50 11.51
N VAL A 61 -2.23 4.56 11.63
CA VAL A 61 -3.65 4.78 11.35
C VAL A 61 -4.44 4.70 12.66
N VAL A 62 -5.38 5.62 12.85
CA VAL A 62 -6.23 5.69 14.05
C VAL A 62 -7.70 5.76 13.66
N ASP A 63 -8.59 5.19 14.48
CA ASP A 63 -10.04 5.38 14.36
C ASP A 63 -10.63 6.31 15.42
N SER A 64 -11.90 6.70 15.24
CA SER A 64 -12.63 7.54 16.20
C SER A 64 -12.93 6.84 17.53
N LEU A 65 -12.67 5.53 17.64
CA LEU A 65 -12.83 4.76 18.87
C LEU A 65 -11.52 4.67 19.68
N GLY A 66 -10.44 5.31 19.23
CA GLY A 66 -9.15 5.36 19.91
C GLY A 66 -8.28 4.13 19.68
N ASN A 67 -8.62 3.29 18.70
CA ASN A 67 -7.77 2.16 18.31
C ASN A 67 -6.72 2.62 17.31
N PHE A 68 -5.53 2.04 17.40
CA PHE A 68 -4.39 2.33 16.52
C PHE A 68 -3.96 1.07 15.76
N SER A 69 -3.55 1.25 14.51
CA SER A 69 -2.84 0.23 13.76
C SER A 69 -1.39 0.07 14.26
N GLN A 70 -0.71 -0.94 13.73
CA GLN A 70 0.76 -0.93 13.75
C GLN A 70 1.31 0.22 12.88
N GLN A 71 2.60 0.50 12.98
CA GLN A 71 3.27 1.39 12.03
C GLN A 71 3.23 0.78 10.63
N ILE A 72 2.74 1.54 9.66
CA ILE A 72 2.64 1.13 8.26
C ILE A 72 3.78 1.76 7.48
N ASP A 73 4.61 0.93 6.86
CA ASP A 73 5.80 1.37 6.12
C ASP A 73 5.40 2.26 4.94
N VAL A 74 4.37 1.85 4.20
CA VAL A 74 3.82 2.60 3.07
C VAL A 74 2.30 2.55 3.12
N VAL A 75 1.66 3.68 3.43
CA VAL A 75 0.22 3.87 3.33
C VAL A 75 -0.11 4.79 2.15
N VAL A 76 -1.12 4.42 1.37
CA VAL A 76 -1.72 5.26 0.34
C VAL A 76 -3.02 5.83 0.88
N PHE A 77 -3.16 7.15 0.91
CA PHE A 77 -4.28 7.81 1.59
C PHE A 77 -4.73 9.12 0.89
N ASP A 78 -5.93 9.57 1.26
CA ASP A 78 -6.51 10.84 0.83
C ASP A 78 -6.02 12.01 1.69
N ARG A 79 -5.74 13.14 1.03
CA ARG A 79 -5.53 14.44 1.69
C ARG A 79 -6.38 15.57 1.12
N GLN A 80 -7.18 15.28 0.10
CA GLN A 80 -8.06 16.28 -0.51
C GLN A 80 -9.30 16.55 0.37
N TYR A 81 -9.80 15.51 1.05
CA TYR A 81 -11.03 15.57 1.85
C TYR A 81 -10.85 15.13 3.31
N SER A 82 -9.68 14.62 3.66
CA SER A 82 -9.38 14.09 5.00
C SER A 82 -8.37 14.97 5.74
N PRO A 83 -8.64 15.44 6.97
CA PRO A 83 -7.65 16.14 7.79
C PRO A 83 -6.57 15.16 8.29
N PHE A 84 -5.41 15.69 8.67
CA PHE A 84 -4.50 14.93 9.54
C PHE A 84 -5.06 14.91 10.95
N ILE A 85 -4.92 13.78 11.65
CA ILE A 85 -5.17 13.74 13.09
C ILE A 85 -3.98 14.35 13.82
N PHE A 86 -2.75 13.99 13.43
CA PHE A 86 -1.53 14.54 14.02
C PHE A 86 -0.33 14.39 13.07
N THR A 87 0.53 15.40 13.04
CA THR A 87 1.85 15.33 12.39
C THR A 87 2.87 16.07 13.25
N TYR A 88 3.98 15.43 13.57
CA TYR A 88 5.02 15.99 14.43
C TYR A 88 6.36 15.30 14.16
N GLU A 89 7.43 16.08 14.01
CA GLU A 89 8.80 15.57 13.83
C GLU A 89 8.92 14.46 12.75
N ASN A 90 8.25 14.64 11.61
CA ASN A 90 8.16 13.70 10.48
C ASN A 90 7.36 12.40 10.74
N GLU A 91 6.75 12.26 11.91
CA GLU A 91 5.80 11.18 12.18
C GLU A 91 4.37 11.65 11.86
N THR A 92 3.59 10.78 11.23
CA THR A 92 2.24 11.09 10.76
C THR A 92 1.23 10.08 11.29
N ILE A 93 0.10 10.59 11.79
CA ILE A 93 -1.06 9.81 12.20
C ILE A 93 -2.26 10.24 11.34
N ILE A 94 -2.82 9.29 10.61
CA ILE A 94 -3.92 9.52 9.68
C ILE A 94 -5.21 8.82 10.14
N PRO A 95 -6.39 9.37 9.84
CA PRO A 95 -7.64 8.71 10.17
C PRO A 95 -7.89 7.50 9.26
N ALA A 96 -8.49 6.44 9.80
CA ALA A 96 -8.77 5.20 9.06
C ALA A 96 -9.63 5.44 7.80
N GLU A 97 -10.50 6.44 7.82
CA GLU A 97 -11.32 6.85 6.68
C GLU A 97 -10.50 7.30 5.47
N SER A 98 -9.31 7.86 5.68
CA SER A 98 -8.45 8.37 4.61
C SER A 98 -7.73 7.28 3.81
N VAL A 99 -7.69 6.05 4.33
CA VAL A 99 -6.80 5.00 3.83
C VAL A 99 -7.37 4.31 2.60
N TYR A 100 -6.57 4.22 1.54
CA TYR A 100 -6.84 3.44 0.34
C TYR A 100 -6.12 2.10 0.30
N ALA A 101 -4.83 2.10 0.66
CA ALA A 101 -4.00 0.90 0.62
C ALA A 101 -2.89 0.95 1.67
N VAL A 102 -2.45 -0.21 2.13
CA VAL A 102 -1.35 -0.34 3.08
C VAL A 102 -0.40 -1.46 2.66
N PHE A 103 0.89 -1.20 2.78
CA PHE A 103 1.94 -2.13 2.37
C PHE A 103 3.00 -2.26 3.46
N GLU A 104 3.49 -3.49 3.60
CA GLU A 104 4.76 -3.77 4.25
C GLU A 104 5.87 -3.76 3.20
N ALA A 105 6.99 -3.10 3.49
CA ALA A 105 8.12 -3.00 2.58
C ALA A 105 9.41 -3.48 3.24
N LYS A 106 9.97 -4.59 2.73
CA LYS A 106 11.24 -5.14 3.21
C LYS A 106 12.08 -5.69 2.07
N GLN A 107 13.32 -6.06 2.37
CA GLN A 107 14.29 -6.41 1.33
C GLN A 107 14.07 -7.79 0.69
N THR A 108 13.56 -8.77 1.45
CA THR A 108 13.41 -10.15 0.99
C THR A 108 12.09 -10.74 1.45
N ALA A 109 11.34 -11.36 0.55
CA ALA A 109 10.11 -12.08 0.86
C ALA A 109 10.42 -13.46 1.45
N ASP A 110 9.78 -13.77 2.57
CA ASP A 110 9.77 -15.07 3.21
C ASP A 110 8.41 -15.31 3.90
N ALA A 111 8.20 -16.49 4.49
CA ALA A 111 6.92 -16.84 5.12
C ALA A 111 6.58 -15.94 6.31
N GLY A 112 7.59 -15.55 7.09
CA GLY A 112 7.42 -14.68 8.25
C GLY A 112 7.01 -13.27 7.83
N LEU A 113 7.64 -12.73 6.79
CA LEU A 113 7.30 -11.42 6.25
C LEU A 113 5.90 -11.39 5.64
N VAL A 114 5.50 -12.42 4.90
CA VAL A 114 4.12 -12.50 4.36
C VAL A 114 3.10 -12.49 5.50
N ALA A 115 3.32 -13.29 6.54
CA ALA A 115 2.44 -13.30 7.72
C ALA A 115 2.44 -11.94 8.46
N TYR A 116 3.61 -11.30 8.56
CA TYR A 116 3.74 -9.98 9.18
C TYR A 116 2.98 -8.90 8.40
N ALA A 117 3.09 -8.90 7.07
CA ALA A 117 2.35 -8.01 6.19
C ALA A 117 0.84 -8.23 6.32
N GLN A 118 0.39 -9.49 6.38
CA GLN A 118 -1.03 -9.84 6.58
C GLN A 118 -1.56 -9.27 7.92
N GLU A 119 -0.78 -9.36 8.99
CA GLU A 119 -1.19 -8.81 10.29
C GLU A 119 -1.17 -7.27 10.32
N LYS A 120 -0.21 -6.62 9.64
CA LYS A 120 -0.25 -5.16 9.48
C LYS A 120 -1.49 -4.70 8.72
N VAL A 121 -1.82 -5.36 7.61
CA VAL A 121 -3.04 -5.10 6.83
C VAL A 121 -4.29 -5.30 7.69
N ALA A 122 -4.36 -6.40 8.44
CA ALA A 122 -5.47 -6.67 9.34
C ALA A 122 -5.61 -5.59 10.43
N SER A 123 -4.50 -5.13 11.01
CA SER A 123 -4.50 -4.08 12.03
C SER A 123 -5.17 -2.78 11.57
N VAL A 124 -5.09 -2.47 10.28
CA VAL A 124 -5.75 -1.30 9.66
C VAL A 124 -7.20 -1.61 9.30
N ARG A 125 -7.47 -2.79 8.74
CA ARG A 125 -8.84 -3.16 8.33
C ARG A 125 -9.81 -3.37 9.48
N ARG A 126 -9.31 -3.72 10.67
CA ARG A 126 -10.10 -3.83 11.91
C ARG A 126 -10.55 -2.47 12.45
N LEU A 127 -9.92 -1.37 12.04
CA LEU A 127 -10.25 -0.03 12.50
C LEU A 127 -11.65 0.38 12.07
N HIS A 128 -12.36 1.06 12.97
CA HIS A 128 -13.66 1.65 12.67
C HIS A 128 -13.51 2.79 11.65
N ARG A 129 -14.44 2.88 10.70
CA ARG A 129 -14.50 3.95 9.70
C ARG A 129 -15.90 4.53 9.63
N THR A 130 -15.99 5.83 9.86
CA THR A 130 -17.22 6.60 9.71
C THR A 130 -17.52 6.89 8.22
N SER A 131 -18.77 7.24 7.93
CA SER A 131 -19.20 7.66 6.60
C SER A 131 -20.45 8.53 6.70
N LEU A 132 -20.30 9.83 6.45
CA LEU A 132 -21.40 10.79 6.42
C LEU A 132 -21.99 10.92 5.00
N PRO A 133 -23.27 11.38 4.88
CA PRO A 133 -23.81 11.87 3.62
C PRO A 133 -22.91 12.95 3.01
N ILE A 134 -22.77 12.96 1.69
CA ILE A 134 -21.80 13.81 0.99
C ILE A 134 -22.51 14.93 0.24
N PRO A 135 -22.43 16.19 0.70
CA PRO A 135 -22.92 17.34 -0.06
C PRO A 135 -22.09 17.52 -1.33
N HIS A 136 -22.75 17.79 -2.45
CA HIS A 136 -22.12 18.09 -3.73
C HIS A 136 -22.99 19.07 -4.53
N ALA A 137 -22.52 19.50 -5.69
CA ALA A 137 -23.20 20.54 -6.49
C ALA A 137 -24.66 20.22 -6.87
N GLY A 138 -25.04 18.93 -6.90
CA GLY A 138 -26.38 18.47 -7.27
C GLY A 138 -27.28 18.12 -6.09
N GLY A 139 -26.84 18.30 -4.83
CA GLY A 139 -27.58 17.91 -3.64
C GLY A 139 -26.69 17.13 -2.67
N THR A 140 -27.20 16.03 -2.14
CA THR A 140 -26.49 15.22 -1.14
C THR A 140 -26.59 13.75 -1.50
N TYR A 141 -25.45 13.08 -1.66
CA TYR A 141 -25.41 11.63 -1.75
C TYR A 141 -25.64 11.01 -0.37
N PRO A 142 -26.28 9.82 -0.28
CA PRO A 142 -26.26 9.05 0.95
C PRO A 142 -24.81 8.72 1.35
N ALA A 143 -24.62 8.34 2.62
CA ALA A 143 -23.33 7.90 3.13
C ALA A 143 -22.74 6.84 2.21
N LYS A 144 -21.48 7.05 1.79
CA LYS A 144 -20.82 6.15 0.87
C LYS A 144 -20.56 4.80 1.56
N PRO A 145 -20.89 3.66 0.94
CA PRO A 145 -20.41 2.37 1.43
C PRO A 145 -18.89 2.37 1.58
N LEU A 146 -18.39 1.74 2.65
CA LEU A 146 -16.96 1.73 2.93
C LEU A 146 -16.19 1.06 1.79
N ILE A 147 -15.13 1.72 1.34
CA ILE A 147 -14.25 1.19 0.31
C ILE A 147 -13.38 0.06 0.89
N PRO A 148 -12.98 -0.94 0.09
CA PRO A 148 -11.94 -1.87 0.52
C PRO A 148 -10.62 -1.12 0.72
N ILE A 149 -9.89 -1.47 1.78
CA ILE A 149 -8.49 -1.07 1.95
C ILE A 149 -7.64 -2.17 1.32
N LEU A 150 -6.88 -1.83 0.27
CA LEU A 150 -5.99 -2.79 -0.37
C LEU A 150 -4.82 -3.11 0.56
N GLY A 151 -4.47 -4.38 0.68
CA GLY A 151 -3.30 -4.84 1.43
C GLY A 151 -2.21 -5.32 0.48
N GLY A 152 -0.94 -5.14 0.84
CA GLY A 152 0.12 -5.65 -0.01
C GLY A 152 1.49 -5.79 0.63
N LEU A 153 2.39 -6.36 -0.17
CA LEU A 153 3.79 -6.63 0.19
C LEU A 153 4.71 -6.14 -0.92
N LEU A 154 5.75 -5.40 -0.55
CA LEU A 154 6.75 -4.85 -1.45
C LEU A 154 8.13 -5.35 -1.05
N THR A 155 8.77 -6.13 -1.92
CA THR A 155 10.14 -6.61 -1.69
C THR A 155 11.04 -6.44 -2.90
N PHE A 156 12.34 -6.51 -2.65
CA PHE A 156 13.33 -6.57 -3.72
C PHE A 156 13.54 -8.02 -4.18
N GLU A 157 13.84 -8.91 -3.24
CA GLU A 157 14.16 -10.33 -3.48
C GLU A 157 13.16 -11.29 -2.82
N SER A 158 13.34 -12.59 -3.06
CA SER A 158 12.63 -13.67 -2.38
C SER A 158 13.62 -14.69 -1.81
N GLU A 159 13.31 -15.28 -0.65
CA GLU A 159 14.06 -16.42 -0.10
C GLU A 159 13.80 -17.70 -0.91
N TRP A 160 12.64 -17.78 -1.58
CA TRP A 160 12.26 -18.94 -2.36
C TRP A 160 12.81 -18.89 -3.78
N SER A 161 13.11 -20.08 -4.31
CA SER A 161 13.43 -20.30 -5.72
C SER A 161 12.57 -21.46 -6.25
N PRO A 162 11.57 -21.20 -7.12
CA PRO A 162 11.21 -19.90 -7.71
C PRO A 162 10.56 -18.93 -6.72
N ALA A 163 10.79 -17.63 -6.93
CA ALA A 163 10.35 -16.55 -6.03
C ALA A 163 8.83 -16.47 -5.85
N LEU A 164 8.07 -16.58 -6.95
CA LEU A 164 6.60 -16.61 -6.99
C LEU A 164 6.08 -18.04 -7.19
N GLY A 165 6.59 -18.96 -6.39
CA GLY A 165 6.27 -20.39 -6.45
C GLY A 165 5.27 -20.87 -5.39
N PRO A 166 5.15 -22.21 -5.21
CA PRO A 166 4.23 -22.81 -4.25
C PRO A 166 4.40 -22.34 -2.80
N SER A 167 5.62 -22.00 -2.37
CA SER A 167 5.86 -21.49 -1.01
C SER A 167 5.27 -20.11 -0.78
N MET A 168 5.41 -19.21 -1.77
CA MET A 168 4.75 -17.90 -1.75
C MET A 168 3.23 -18.07 -1.75
N ASP A 169 2.71 -18.94 -2.64
CA ASP A 169 1.27 -19.21 -2.73
C ASP A 169 0.69 -19.76 -1.42
N LYS A 170 1.38 -20.71 -0.79
CA LYS A 170 1.01 -21.23 0.53
C LYS A 170 0.96 -20.12 1.59
N ALA A 171 1.96 -19.24 1.62
CA ALA A 171 2.02 -18.15 2.59
C ALA A 171 0.89 -17.13 2.36
N LEU A 172 0.64 -16.75 1.11
CA LEU A 172 -0.40 -15.81 0.73
C LEU A 172 -1.82 -16.34 1.00
N ASN A 173 -2.06 -17.64 0.79
CA ASN A 173 -3.34 -18.30 1.06
C ASN A 173 -3.58 -18.60 2.54
N ALA A 174 -2.60 -18.40 3.43
CA ALA A 174 -2.77 -18.61 4.87
C ALA A 174 -3.76 -17.62 5.51
N ASN A 175 -3.97 -16.45 4.91
CA ASN A 175 -4.95 -15.47 5.35
C ASN A 175 -5.67 -14.85 4.15
N LEU A 176 -6.94 -15.23 3.96
CA LEU A 176 -7.80 -14.73 2.89
C LEU A 176 -8.96 -13.84 3.40
N THR A 177 -8.93 -13.48 4.69
CA THR A 177 -9.95 -12.66 5.34
C THR A 177 -9.44 -11.23 5.54
N GLU A 178 -9.40 -10.74 6.78
CA GLU A 178 -8.96 -9.39 7.12
C GLU A 178 -7.48 -9.15 6.78
N GLY A 179 -6.63 -10.17 6.84
CA GLY A 179 -5.20 -10.03 6.52
C GLY A 179 -4.85 -10.25 5.06
N ARG A 180 -5.84 -10.50 4.17
CA ARG A 180 -5.55 -10.83 2.76
C ARG A 180 -4.71 -9.75 2.08
N LEU A 181 -3.64 -10.17 1.42
CA LEU A 181 -2.87 -9.28 0.54
C LEU A 181 -3.52 -9.29 -0.85
N ASP A 182 -3.89 -8.14 -1.37
CA ASP A 182 -4.55 -8.01 -2.68
C ASP A 182 -3.56 -7.88 -3.83
N ILE A 183 -2.36 -7.38 -3.55
CA ILE A 183 -1.34 -7.08 -4.56
C ILE A 183 0.05 -7.02 -3.92
N GLY A 184 1.09 -7.41 -4.66
CA GLY A 184 2.46 -7.22 -4.21
C GLY A 184 3.48 -7.31 -5.33
N CYS A 185 4.70 -6.87 -5.03
CA CYS A 185 5.81 -6.80 -5.97
C CYS A 185 7.06 -7.40 -5.34
N VAL A 186 7.72 -8.32 -6.05
CA VAL A 186 9.08 -8.77 -5.79
C VAL A 186 9.93 -8.22 -6.92
N ALA A 187 10.57 -7.07 -6.71
CA ALA A 187 11.12 -6.23 -7.78
C ALA A 187 12.11 -6.96 -8.70
N ALA A 188 12.87 -7.92 -8.20
CA ALA A 188 13.82 -8.69 -9.02
C ALA A 188 13.18 -9.84 -9.83
N HIS A 189 11.90 -10.18 -9.60
CA HIS A 189 11.29 -11.41 -10.12
C HIS A 189 9.93 -11.22 -10.81
N GLY A 190 9.01 -10.48 -10.20
CA GLY A 190 7.62 -10.45 -10.64
C GLY A 190 6.67 -9.75 -9.70
N HIS A 191 5.38 -9.77 -10.03
CA HIS A 191 4.31 -9.27 -9.17
C HIS A 191 3.20 -10.32 -9.01
N PHE A 192 2.38 -10.13 -7.99
CA PHE A 192 1.19 -10.94 -7.75
C PHE A 192 -0.02 -10.07 -7.43
N PHE A 193 -1.22 -10.61 -7.65
CA PHE A 193 -2.46 -10.00 -7.20
C PHE A 193 -3.51 -11.06 -6.90
N TYR A 194 -4.42 -10.77 -5.97
CA TYR A 194 -5.58 -11.61 -5.71
C TYR A 194 -6.69 -11.30 -6.70
N ASP A 195 -7.10 -12.29 -7.49
CA ASP A 195 -8.24 -12.18 -8.39
C ASP A 195 -9.52 -12.60 -7.66
N GLN A 196 -10.38 -11.62 -7.38
CA GLN A 196 -11.64 -11.88 -6.68
C GLN A 196 -12.62 -12.71 -7.51
N ALA A 197 -12.52 -12.71 -8.84
CA ALA A 197 -13.44 -13.47 -9.69
C ALA A 197 -13.15 -14.98 -9.63
N SER A 198 -11.87 -15.35 -9.65
CA SER A 198 -11.44 -16.76 -9.52
C SER A 198 -11.23 -17.21 -8.08
N GLY A 199 -11.08 -16.27 -7.14
CA GLY A 199 -10.80 -16.56 -5.74
C GLY A 199 -9.37 -17.04 -5.48
N ALA A 200 -8.44 -16.74 -6.40
CA ALA A 200 -7.06 -17.22 -6.37
C ALA A 200 -6.06 -16.11 -6.67
N TYR A 201 -4.79 -16.34 -6.33
CA TYR A 201 -3.70 -15.44 -6.69
C TYR A 201 -3.22 -15.66 -8.13
N GLY A 202 -3.10 -14.57 -8.87
CA GLY A 202 -2.39 -14.51 -10.14
C GLY A 202 -0.94 -14.08 -9.93
N TYR A 203 -0.01 -14.76 -10.62
CA TYR A 203 1.42 -14.47 -10.56
C TYR A 203 1.94 -14.14 -11.96
N THR A 204 2.78 -13.12 -12.06
CA THR A 204 3.46 -12.77 -13.32
C THR A 204 4.95 -12.62 -13.04
N ASN A 205 5.74 -13.56 -13.57
CA ASN A 205 7.20 -13.45 -13.62
C ASN A 205 7.56 -12.64 -14.87
N GLU A 206 8.29 -11.55 -14.71
CA GLU A 206 8.54 -10.61 -15.82
C GLU A 206 9.74 -9.71 -15.59
N ASN A 207 10.12 -8.95 -16.64
CA ASN A 207 11.28 -8.06 -16.62
C ASN A 207 10.94 -6.63 -16.19
N LYS A 208 9.67 -6.31 -15.89
CA LYS A 208 9.24 -4.97 -15.43
C LYS A 208 8.33 -4.99 -14.18
N PRO A 209 8.61 -5.79 -13.13
CA PRO A 209 7.68 -5.99 -12.00
C PRO A 209 7.14 -4.72 -11.36
N ALA A 210 8.00 -3.72 -11.09
CA ALA A 210 7.59 -2.49 -10.40
C ALA A 210 6.58 -1.68 -11.24
N THR A 211 6.78 -1.60 -12.55
CA THR A 211 5.85 -0.92 -13.46
C THR A 211 4.51 -1.66 -13.58
N ALA A 212 4.55 -2.99 -13.68
CA ALA A 212 3.34 -3.81 -13.74
C ALA A 212 2.53 -3.73 -12.44
N PHE A 213 3.20 -3.80 -11.29
CA PHE A 213 2.61 -3.55 -9.97
C PHE A 213 1.94 -2.18 -9.91
N LEU A 214 2.65 -1.12 -10.30
CA LEU A 214 2.12 0.25 -10.27
C LEU A 214 0.85 0.38 -11.10
N PHE A 215 0.83 -0.17 -12.32
CA PHE A 215 -0.35 -0.12 -13.18
C PHE A 215 -1.52 -0.90 -12.59
N LYS A 216 -1.25 -2.09 -12.03
CA LYS A 216 -2.27 -2.89 -11.36
C LYS A 216 -2.83 -2.18 -10.12
N LEU A 217 -1.97 -1.52 -9.34
CA LEU A 217 -2.38 -0.72 -8.18
C LEU A 217 -3.27 0.45 -8.60
N ILE A 218 -2.85 1.23 -9.62
CA ILE A 218 -3.66 2.34 -10.15
C ILE A 218 -5.04 1.84 -10.61
N ALA A 219 -5.08 0.73 -11.35
CA ALA A 219 -6.34 0.16 -11.82
C ALA A 219 -7.24 -0.29 -10.66
N GLN A 220 -6.69 -0.91 -9.60
CA GLN A 220 -7.48 -1.30 -8.43
C GLN A 220 -7.97 -0.08 -7.63
N LEU A 221 -7.13 0.95 -7.46
CA LEU A 221 -7.47 2.18 -6.74
C LEU A 221 -8.59 2.99 -7.44
N GLN A 222 -8.71 2.89 -8.76
CA GLN A 222 -9.79 3.54 -9.51
C GLN A 222 -11.18 3.07 -9.07
N PHE A 223 -11.34 1.79 -8.73
CA PHE A 223 -12.62 1.25 -8.26
C PHE A 223 -13.02 1.77 -6.87
N SER A 224 -12.07 2.18 -6.04
CA SER A 224 -12.36 2.78 -4.75
C SER A 224 -12.93 4.19 -4.86
N GLY A 225 -12.68 4.92 -5.97
CA GLY A 225 -13.09 6.31 -6.12
C GLY A 225 -12.51 7.21 -5.00
N THR A 226 -13.30 8.16 -4.50
CA THR A 226 -12.93 8.98 -3.32
C THR A 226 -13.25 8.27 -2.01
N VAL A 227 -12.47 8.48 -0.95
CA VAL A 227 -12.80 7.98 0.39
C VAL A 227 -14.21 8.42 0.85
N PRO A 228 -14.86 7.66 1.76
CA PRO A 228 -16.06 8.14 2.44
C PRO A 228 -15.81 9.47 3.18
N MET A 229 -16.88 10.26 3.38
CA MET A 229 -16.76 11.51 4.13
C MET A 229 -16.66 11.20 5.63
N ILE A 230 -15.52 11.55 6.22
CA ILE A 230 -15.23 11.37 7.65
C ILE A 230 -16.20 12.18 8.54
N ASP A 231 -16.62 11.57 9.65
CA ASP A 231 -17.23 12.28 10.77
C ASP A 231 -16.13 12.74 11.74
N VAL A 232 -15.70 13.99 11.60
CA VAL A 232 -14.65 14.56 12.47
C VAL A 232 -15.14 14.81 13.90
N GLU A 233 -16.45 14.94 14.13
CA GLU A 233 -16.99 15.14 15.47
C GLU A 233 -16.90 13.86 16.30
N ALA A 234 -16.92 12.69 15.65
CA ALA A 234 -16.62 11.41 16.30
C ALA A 234 -15.22 11.41 16.94
N TYR A 235 -14.22 12.00 16.29
CA TYR A 235 -12.89 12.22 16.87
C TYR A 235 -12.90 13.34 17.92
N GLY A 236 -13.72 14.38 17.73
CA GLY A 236 -13.92 15.47 18.68
C GLY A 236 -14.38 15.02 20.07
N GLN A 237 -15.00 13.85 20.20
CA GLN A 237 -15.38 13.26 21.50
C GLN A 237 -14.17 13.02 22.44
N TRP A 238 -12.95 12.99 21.90
CA TRP A 238 -11.73 12.81 22.69
C TRP A 238 -11.17 14.10 23.28
N LEU A 239 -11.75 15.27 22.96
CA LEU A 239 -11.27 16.56 23.49
C LEU A 239 -11.64 16.80 24.96
N THR A 240 -12.60 16.07 25.51
CA THR A 240 -13.16 16.27 26.86
C THR A 240 -13.06 15.05 27.77
N LYS A 241 -12.46 13.95 27.28
CA LYS A 241 -12.21 12.75 28.09
C LYS A 241 -11.03 12.93 29.04
#